data_AF-A0A2V6UAK3-F1
#
_entry.id   AF-A0A2V6UAK3-F1
#
_cell.length_a   1.000
_cell.length_b   1.000
_cell.length_c   1.000
_cell.angle_alpha   90.00
_cell.angle_beta   90.00
_cell.angle_gamma   90.00
#
_symmetry.space_group_name_H-M   'P 1'
#
loop_
_entity.id
_entity.type
_entity.pdbx_description
1 polymer ?
#
loop_
_entity_poly.entity_id
_entity_poly.type
_entity_poly.pdbx_seq_one_letter_code
_entity_poly.pdbx_strand_id
1 'polypeptide(L)'
;MRVHLVDDLRQFAKPAALRIMRFWGASDRTARDSALVAAAVLLFLVIAQLPAGAVDSAAPTAPVLVAEPNSGPASVLAAVREATAKYLDVDRARADGFVQISGMEARHGIHFMNVNAQLLSLLSRGVNLSSPPMLIYAQTPGGGVQLAAVEYAVTNRPTNQFPGARWFEHESSCHYRDYRDLPSPTAAGCPKVHPETGAEFVLFHPHLWFMHVWAWYPNPVDIYAEENPYLSPFGGVHVEAHAHAQARSGTEIAYSEFNHRSSGVFLLVIAAVAFWQALRRPRSLVWPGVAAALWIAFGVYLFIRSDPEAWPWGPLGLVESLRDTEVLQHKVLTVIPIVIGLAEGLYGYGLLTRRPSLRLLSLLALAGGVGLFLHFHQGTLHLDWIYAQHVMMGLTGLAAGVGLLRSRRAEPGSKLHLLWPTFLVVMALVLLFYTEH
;
A
#
# COMPACT_ATOMS: atom_id res chain seq x y z
N MET A 1 -67.56 5.65 22.01
CA MET A 1 -66.84 4.91 20.96
C MET A 1 -65.58 5.68 20.56
N ARG A 2 -64.47 5.44 21.25
CA ARG A 2 -63.10 5.82 20.83
C ARG A 2 -62.16 4.76 21.37
N VAL A 3 -61.42 4.15 20.46
CA VAL A 3 -60.69 2.89 20.60
C VAL A 3 -59.31 3.13 21.19
N HIS A 4 -58.89 2.22 22.06
CA HIS A 4 -57.55 2.05 22.62
C HIS A 4 -56.50 1.88 21.52
N LEU A 5 -55.49 2.74 21.47
CA LEU A 5 -54.28 2.51 20.66
C LEU A 5 -53.08 3.34 21.15
N VAL A 6 -52.65 3.20 22.42
CA VAL A 6 -51.37 3.80 22.87
C VAL A 6 -50.56 2.91 23.82
N ASP A 7 -51.12 1.88 24.46
CA ASP A 7 -50.42 1.22 25.58
C ASP A 7 -49.52 0.02 25.24
N ASP A 8 -49.51 -0.50 24.01
CA ASP A 8 -48.80 -1.77 23.70
C ASP A 8 -47.35 -1.64 23.18
N LEU A 9 -46.84 -0.42 22.94
CA LEU A 9 -45.48 -0.23 22.39
C LEU A 9 -44.39 0.07 23.44
N ARG A 10 -44.74 0.14 24.74
CA ARG A 10 -43.77 0.45 25.82
C ARG A 10 -43.19 -0.78 26.54
N GLN A 11 -43.70 -1.98 26.29
CA GLN A 11 -43.23 -3.20 26.99
C GLN A 11 -42.06 -3.94 26.33
N PHE A 12 -41.73 -3.69 25.05
CA PHE A 12 -40.67 -4.45 24.35
C PHE A 12 -39.29 -3.78 24.26
N ALA A 13 -39.14 -2.50 24.63
CA ALA A 13 -37.88 -1.76 24.42
C ALA A 13 -36.98 -1.61 25.68
N LYS A 14 -37.46 -1.98 26.88
CA LYS A 14 -36.76 -1.68 28.15
C LYS A 14 -35.76 -2.74 28.69
N PRO A 15 -35.81 -4.05 28.36
CA PRO A 15 -34.83 -4.98 28.94
C PRO A 15 -33.43 -4.92 28.30
N ALA A 16 -33.30 -4.40 27.07
CA ALA A 16 -32.01 -4.34 26.38
C ALA A 16 -31.15 -3.13 26.82
N ALA A 17 -31.76 -1.94 26.90
CA ALA A 17 -31.05 -0.70 27.24
C ALA A 17 -30.57 -0.65 28.71
N LEU A 18 -31.36 -1.18 29.65
CA LEU A 18 -30.96 -1.26 31.07
C LEU A 18 -29.84 -2.29 31.33
N ARG A 19 -29.65 -3.27 30.45
CA ARG A 19 -28.54 -4.22 30.52
C ARG A 19 -27.21 -3.59 30.09
N ILE A 20 -27.25 -2.65 29.13
CA ILE A 20 -26.07 -1.93 28.63
C ILE A 20 -25.53 -0.93 29.68
N MET A 21 -26.40 -0.29 30.46
CA MET A 21 -25.97 0.71 31.46
C MET A 21 -25.42 0.11 32.77
N ARG A 22 -25.84 -1.10 33.16
CA ARG A 22 -25.25 -1.83 34.31
C ARG A 22 -23.92 -2.54 33.98
N PHE A 23 -23.46 -2.45 32.72
CA PHE A 23 -22.23 -3.09 32.24
C PHE A 23 -20.94 -2.32 32.55
N TRP A 24 -21.06 -1.05 32.96
CA TRP A 24 -19.95 -0.14 33.28
C TRP A 24 -19.70 0.00 34.80
N GLY A 25 -19.90 -1.07 35.57
CA GLY A 25 -19.41 -1.14 36.94
C GLY A 25 -17.88 -1.29 36.97
N ALA A 26 -17.15 -0.18 36.77
CA ALA A 26 -15.70 -0.17 36.85
C ALA A 26 -15.24 -0.42 38.29
N SER A 27 -14.63 -1.58 38.53
CA SER A 27 -13.78 -1.82 39.70
C SER A 27 -12.45 -1.07 39.56
N ASP A 28 -11.75 -0.78 40.66
CA ASP A 28 -10.41 -0.14 40.63
C ASP A 28 -9.38 -0.91 39.75
N ARG A 29 -9.57 -2.23 39.60
CA ARG A 29 -8.74 -3.06 38.71
C ARG A 29 -9.02 -2.79 37.24
N THR A 30 -10.29 -2.62 36.86
CA THR A 30 -10.67 -2.30 35.48
C THR A 30 -10.24 -0.89 35.06
N ALA A 31 -10.14 0.06 35.98
CA ALA A 31 -9.62 1.40 35.71
C ALA A 31 -8.11 1.38 35.42
N ARG A 32 -7.33 0.62 36.20
CA ARG A 32 -5.88 0.42 35.97
C ARG A 32 -5.61 -0.33 34.66
N ASP A 33 -6.39 -1.35 34.36
CA ASP A 33 -6.31 -2.12 33.11
C ASP A 33 -6.63 -1.25 31.88
N SER A 34 -7.62 -0.36 32.00
CA SER A 34 -8.00 0.58 30.91
C SER A 34 -6.93 1.65 30.67
N ALA A 35 -6.25 2.11 31.72
CA ALA A 35 -5.12 3.04 31.60
C ALA A 35 -3.92 2.41 30.89
N LEU A 36 -3.65 1.11 31.12
CA LEU A 36 -2.60 0.37 30.40
C LEU A 36 -2.94 0.18 28.92
N VAL A 37 -4.21 -0.02 28.57
CA VAL A 37 -4.67 -0.06 27.17
C VAL A 37 -4.53 1.31 26.51
N ALA A 38 -4.95 2.39 27.18
CA ALA A 38 -4.77 3.74 26.68
C ALA A 38 -3.29 4.05 26.45
N ALA A 39 -2.41 3.66 27.36
CA ALA A 39 -0.96 3.81 27.22
C ALA A 39 -0.39 2.97 26.07
N ALA A 40 -0.84 1.73 25.88
CA ALA A 40 -0.39 0.87 24.78
C ALA A 40 -0.91 1.34 23.40
N VAL A 41 -2.14 1.87 23.33
CA VAL A 41 -2.73 2.46 22.12
C VAL A 41 -2.08 3.80 21.80
N LEU A 42 -1.77 4.63 22.81
CA LEU A 42 -0.98 5.85 22.64
C LEU A 42 0.45 5.54 22.19
N LEU A 43 1.10 4.53 22.77
CA LEU A 43 2.41 4.07 22.34
C LEU A 43 2.37 3.51 20.91
N PHE A 44 1.29 2.82 20.54
CA PHE A 44 1.06 2.32 19.18
C PHE A 44 0.81 3.47 18.18
N LEU A 45 0.03 4.49 18.54
CA LEU A 45 -0.16 5.69 17.71
C LEU A 45 1.15 6.47 17.54
N VAL A 46 1.95 6.56 18.60
CA VAL A 46 3.28 7.17 18.55
C VAL A 46 4.21 6.35 17.65
N ILE A 47 4.30 5.02 17.82
CA ILE A 47 5.17 4.16 17.00
C ILE A 47 4.71 4.07 15.54
N ALA A 48 3.40 4.04 15.28
CA ALA A 48 2.85 4.03 13.92
C ALA A 48 2.99 5.38 13.20
N GLN A 49 3.26 6.47 13.93
CA GLN A 49 3.57 7.79 13.39
C GLN A 49 5.08 8.09 13.40
N LEU A 50 5.92 7.23 13.98
CA LEU A 50 7.36 7.39 13.89
C LEU A 50 7.79 7.06 12.45
N PRO A 51 8.34 8.02 11.69
CA PRO A 51 8.99 7.68 10.44
C PRO A 51 10.14 6.71 10.75
N ALA A 52 10.29 5.69 9.90
CA ALA A 52 11.45 4.80 9.97
C ALA A 52 12.73 5.66 9.85
N GLY A 53 13.43 5.85 10.96
CA GLY A 53 14.73 6.51 11.02
C GLY A 53 14.74 7.97 10.57
N ALA A 54 14.36 8.89 11.46
CA ALA A 54 14.87 10.25 11.40
C ALA A 54 16.36 10.24 11.77
N VAL A 55 17.23 10.12 10.78
CA VAL A 55 18.59 10.67 10.89
C VAL A 55 18.42 12.17 10.77
N ASP A 56 18.78 12.90 11.84
CA ASP A 56 18.76 14.35 11.88
C ASP A 56 19.45 14.92 10.63
N SER A 57 18.64 15.53 9.77
CA SER A 57 19.10 16.48 8.78
C SER A 57 18.05 17.57 8.75
N ALA A 58 18.21 18.53 9.67
CA ALA A 58 17.58 19.83 9.55
C ALA A 58 18.09 20.49 8.26
N ALA A 59 17.43 20.19 7.14
CA ALA A 59 17.57 20.98 5.94
C ALA A 59 16.78 22.28 6.13
N PRO A 60 17.34 23.45 5.80
CA PRO A 60 16.58 24.70 5.84
C PRO A 60 15.40 24.57 4.88
N THR A 61 14.21 24.97 5.31
CA THR A 61 13.07 25.21 4.42
C THR A 61 13.49 26.29 3.41
N ALA A 62 13.87 25.85 2.21
CA ALA A 62 14.11 26.75 1.09
C ALA A 62 12.80 27.46 0.73
N PRO A 63 12.85 28.73 0.33
CA PRO A 63 11.68 29.47 -0.10
C PRO A 63 11.04 28.77 -1.31
N VAL A 64 9.71 28.67 -1.30
CA VAL A 64 8.91 28.22 -2.44
C VAL A 64 9.12 29.22 -3.57
N LEU A 65 9.96 28.89 -4.55
CA LEU A 65 10.13 29.67 -5.77
C LEU A 65 9.05 29.28 -6.77
N VAL A 66 7.85 29.84 -6.56
CA VAL A 66 6.91 29.99 -7.67
C VAL A 66 7.61 30.91 -8.67
N ALA A 67 8.10 30.37 -9.78
CA ALA A 67 8.58 31.23 -10.84
C ALA A 67 7.39 32.09 -11.29
N GLU A 68 7.51 33.40 -11.06
CA GLU A 68 6.49 34.36 -11.46
C GLU A 68 6.14 34.15 -12.95
N PRO A 69 4.85 34.19 -13.33
CA PRO A 69 4.44 34.19 -14.72
C PRO A 69 5.29 35.22 -15.49
N ASN A 70 5.84 34.85 -16.65
CA ASN A 70 6.81 35.61 -17.46
C ASN A 70 8.31 35.46 -17.13
N SER A 71 8.69 34.51 -16.28
CA SER A 71 10.08 34.13 -16.04
C SER A 71 10.79 33.64 -17.32
N GLY A 72 11.88 34.31 -17.74
CA GLY A 72 12.64 33.93 -18.93
C GLY A 72 13.36 32.56 -18.80
N PRO A 73 13.88 31.99 -19.91
CA PRO A 73 14.49 30.65 -19.93
C PRO A 73 15.57 30.42 -18.86
N ALA A 74 16.40 31.44 -18.57
CA ALA A 74 17.45 31.35 -17.58
C ALA A 74 16.93 31.22 -16.14
N SER A 75 15.84 31.90 -15.78
CA SER A 75 15.26 31.79 -14.44
C SER A 75 14.49 30.48 -14.27
N VAL A 76 13.84 29.99 -15.33
CA VAL A 76 13.23 28.65 -15.33
C VAL A 76 14.29 27.57 -15.12
N LEU A 77 15.41 27.63 -15.84
CA LEU A 77 16.54 26.72 -15.63
C LEU A 77 17.07 26.78 -14.20
N ALA A 78 17.27 27.98 -13.65
CA ALA A 78 17.77 28.15 -12.29
C ALA A 78 16.81 27.52 -11.26
N ALA A 79 15.52 27.79 -11.36
CA ALA A 79 14.51 27.24 -10.46
C ALA A 79 14.41 25.70 -10.55
N VAL A 80 14.40 25.14 -11.77
CA VAL A 80 14.37 23.69 -11.96
C VAL A 80 15.64 23.03 -11.42
N ARG A 81 16.81 23.62 -11.65
CA ARG A 81 18.09 23.11 -11.11
C ARG A 81 18.09 23.14 -9.59
N GLU A 82 17.65 24.24 -8.98
CA GLU A 82 17.55 24.33 -7.52
C GLU A 82 16.63 23.25 -6.94
N ALA A 83 15.45 23.06 -7.53
CA ALA A 83 14.47 22.07 -7.08
C ALA A 83 14.93 20.61 -7.24
N THR A 84 15.77 20.34 -8.24
CA THR A 84 16.14 18.96 -8.64
C THR A 84 17.60 18.61 -8.43
N ALA A 85 18.43 19.51 -7.89
CA ALA A 85 19.85 19.25 -7.63
C ALA A 85 20.08 17.98 -6.78
N LYS A 86 19.22 17.73 -5.80
CA LYS A 86 19.27 16.50 -4.98
C LYS A 86 19.04 15.21 -5.79
N TYR A 87 18.36 15.29 -6.94
CA TYR A 87 18.04 14.16 -7.81
C TYR A 87 19.12 13.89 -8.87
N LEU A 88 20.22 14.64 -8.87
CA LEU A 88 21.46 14.21 -9.54
C LEU A 88 21.91 12.83 -9.02
N ASP A 89 21.60 12.54 -7.76
CA ASP A 89 21.59 11.20 -7.19
C ASP A 89 20.22 10.55 -7.41
N VAL A 90 20.16 9.50 -8.23
CA VAL A 90 18.92 8.79 -8.54
C VAL A 90 18.31 8.09 -7.32
N ASP A 91 19.12 7.70 -6.33
CA ASP A 91 18.59 7.04 -5.13
C ASP A 91 17.84 8.03 -4.24
N ARG A 92 18.22 9.31 -4.26
CA ARG A 92 17.42 10.39 -3.64
C ARG A 92 16.08 10.59 -4.33
N ALA A 93 16.04 10.49 -5.66
CA ALA A 93 14.78 10.55 -6.39
C ALA A 93 13.87 9.38 -6.01
N ARG A 94 14.41 8.16 -5.94
CA ARG A 94 13.66 6.96 -5.50
C ARG A 94 13.15 7.10 -4.07
N ALA A 95 13.99 7.58 -3.15
CA ALA A 95 13.60 7.81 -1.76
C ALA A 95 12.46 8.83 -1.64
N ASP A 96 12.43 9.83 -2.52
CA ASP A 96 11.36 10.84 -2.59
C ASP A 96 10.13 10.39 -3.41
N GLY A 97 10.08 9.11 -3.79
CA GLY A 97 8.90 8.48 -4.40
C GLY A 97 8.80 8.58 -5.92
N PHE A 98 9.89 8.90 -6.62
CA PHE A 98 9.95 8.80 -8.07
C PHE A 98 10.17 7.35 -8.52
N VAL A 99 9.32 6.86 -9.42
CA VAL A 99 9.34 5.50 -9.96
C VAL A 99 9.62 5.51 -11.45
N GLN A 100 10.47 4.61 -11.93
CA GLN A 100 10.70 4.47 -13.36
C GLN A 100 9.44 3.94 -14.05
N ILE A 101 8.94 4.71 -15.02
CA ILE A 101 7.72 4.40 -15.76
C ILE A 101 7.98 4.11 -17.23
N SER A 102 9.20 4.33 -17.71
CA SER A 102 9.58 3.98 -19.08
C SER A 102 10.96 3.32 -19.16
N GLY A 103 11.24 2.72 -20.32
CA GLY A 103 12.56 2.26 -20.69
C GLY A 103 13.38 3.45 -21.20
N MET A 104 14.53 3.17 -21.80
CA MET A 104 15.21 4.22 -22.56
C MET A 104 14.41 4.50 -23.83
N GLU A 105 13.84 5.68 -23.94
CA GLU A 105 13.13 6.16 -25.13
C GLU A 105 14.07 6.96 -26.03
N ALA A 106 14.04 6.67 -27.33
CA ALA A 106 14.92 7.33 -28.30
C ALA A 106 14.78 8.85 -28.22
N ARG A 107 15.90 9.53 -27.93
CA ARG A 107 16.00 10.99 -27.83
C ARG A 107 15.22 11.62 -26.66
N HIS A 108 14.57 10.83 -25.81
CA HIS A 108 13.78 11.34 -24.68
C HIS A 108 14.41 10.97 -23.34
N GLY A 109 14.95 9.76 -23.20
CA GLY A 109 15.53 9.30 -21.93
C GLY A 109 14.64 8.28 -21.22
N ILE A 110 14.93 8.08 -19.95
CA ILE A 110 14.19 7.20 -19.04
C ILE A 110 13.34 8.07 -18.12
N HIS A 111 12.02 7.90 -18.15
CA HIS A 111 11.08 8.69 -17.36
C HIS A 111 10.90 8.08 -15.97
N PHE A 112 11.05 8.92 -14.95
CA PHE A 112 10.75 8.63 -13.56
C PHE A 112 9.65 9.57 -13.09
N MET A 113 8.53 9.03 -12.60
CA MET A 113 7.37 9.80 -12.18
C MET A 113 7.15 9.71 -10.68
N ASN A 114 6.85 10.84 -10.04
CA ASN A 114 6.23 10.85 -8.72
C ASN A 114 4.71 10.96 -8.90
N VAL A 115 4.00 9.87 -8.61
CA VAL A 115 2.54 9.76 -8.86
C VAL A 115 1.73 10.82 -8.10
N ASN A 116 2.13 11.15 -6.86
CA ASN A 116 1.44 12.17 -6.07
C ASN A 116 1.65 13.57 -6.66
N ALA A 117 2.89 13.88 -7.06
CA ALA A 117 3.21 15.15 -7.71
C ALA A 117 2.49 15.28 -9.07
N GLN A 118 2.42 14.19 -9.85
CA GLN A 118 1.68 14.16 -11.11
C GLN A 118 0.19 14.40 -10.89
N LEU A 119 -0.43 13.73 -9.91
CA LEU A 119 -1.84 13.95 -9.57
C LEU A 119 -2.11 15.41 -9.18
N LEU A 120 -1.22 16.03 -8.38
CA LEU A 120 -1.33 17.45 -8.01
C LEU A 120 -1.15 18.38 -9.22
N SER A 121 -0.25 18.04 -10.15
CA SER A 121 -0.06 18.78 -11.42
C SER A 121 -1.33 18.77 -12.27
N LEU A 122 -2.00 17.62 -12.39
CA LEU A 122 -3.25 17.47 -13.16
C LEU A 122 -4.43 18.26 -12.58
N LEU A 123 -4.41 18.57 -11.28
CA LEU A 123 -5.43 19.39 -10.60
C LEU A 123 -5.10 20.89 -10.60
N SER A 124 -3.88 21.27 -10.98
CA SER A 124 -3.38 22.64 -10.91
C SER A 124 -3.75 23.44 -12.17
N ARG A 125 -3.99 24.76 -12.01
CA ARG A 125 -4.24 25.68 -13.15
C ARG A 125 -2.96 26.15 -13.87
N GLY A 126 -1.80 25.64 -13.47
CA GLY A 126 -0.50 26.02 -14.02
C GLY A 126 0.61 25.10 -13.53
N VAL A 127 1.85 25.44 -13.91
CA VAL A 127 3.02 24.58 -13.64
C VAL A 127 3.77 25.05 -12.40
N ASN A 128 4.02 24.13 -11.46
CA ASN A 128 4.87 24.38 -10.31
C ASN A 128 6.31 23.90 -10.58
N LEU A 129 7.20 24.85 -10.92
CA LEU A 129 8.60 24.53 -11.24
C LEU A 129 9.42 23.97 -10.06
N SER A 130 8.99 24.21 -8.81
CA SER A 130 9.68 23.70 -7.62
C SER A 130 9.36 22.23 -7.31
N SER A 131 8.37 21.65 -8.01
CA SER A 131 7.93 20.28 -7.76
C SER A 131 7.61 19.58 -9.09
N PRO A 132 8.64 19.32 -9.93
CA PRO A 132 8.44 18.58 -11.17
C PRO A 132 7.86 17.20 -10.90
N PRO A 133 6.78 16.81 -11.59
CA PRO A 133 6.17 15.51 -11.38
C PRO A 133 6.95 14.37 -12.04
N MET A 134 7.81 14.68 -13.02
CA MET A 134 8.64 13.71 -13.72
C MET A 134 10.08 14.18 -13.87
N LEU A 135 11.00 13.23 -13.71
CA LEU A 135 12.44 13.36 -13.93
C LEU A 135 12.82 12.49 -15.13
N ILE A 136 13.72 12.99 -15.96
CA ILE A 136 14.21 12.29 -17.14
C ILE A 136 15.69 12.02 -16.96
N TYR A 137 16.06 10.75 -17.02
CA TYR A 137 17.46 10.33 -16.92
C TYR A 137 17.99 9.85 -18.27
N ALA A 138 19.23 10.23 -18.58
CA ALA A 138 20.00 9.64 -19.67
C ALA A 138 20.78 8.43 -19.15
N GLN A 139 20.92 7.40 -19.97
CA GLN A 139 21.81 6.30 -19.65
C GLN A 139 23.28 6.74 -19.77
N THR A 140 24.14 6.24 -18.88
CA THR A 140 25.59 6.47 -18.98
C THR A 140 26.27 5.24 -19.58
N PRO A 141 27.43 5.39 -20.25
CA PRO A 141 28.18 4.26 -20.82
C PRO A 141 28.56 3.17 -19.79
N GLY A 142 28.64 3.53 -18.50
CA GLY A 142 28.93 2.60 -17.41
C GLY A 142 27.72 1.81 -16.89
N GLY A 143 26.56 1.91 -17.55
CA GLY A 143 25.31 1.23 -17.14
C GLY A 143 24.53 1.96 -16.04
N GLY A 144 24.99 3.14 -15.61
CA GLY A 144 24.27 3.99 -14.66
C GLY A 144 23.31 4.95 -15.36
N VAL A 145 22.77 5.90 -14.59
CA VAL A 145 21.88 6.95 -15.09
C VAL A 145 22.34 8.33 -14.62
N GLN A 146 22.08 9.36 -15.41
CA GLN A 146 22.35 10.76 -15.10
C GLN A 146 21.10 11.59 -15.35
N LEU A 147 20.71 12.45 -14.39
CA LEU A 147 19.58 13.34 -14.58
C LEU A 147 19.85 14.27 -15.77
N ALA A 148 18.89 14.33 -16.70
CA ALA A 148 19.02 15.08 -17.94
C ALA A 148 18.02 16.23 -18.03
N ALA A 149 16.76 15.94 -17.71
CA ALA A 149 15.66 16.90 -17.79
C ALA A 149 14.59 16.62 -16.73
N VAL A 150 13.57 17.47 -16.72
CA VAL A 150 12.31 17.25 -16.03
C VAL A 150 11.17 17.40 -17.03
N GLU A 151 10.04 16.78 -16.74
CA GLU A 151 8.82 16.91 -17.52
C GLU A 151 7.65 17.37 -16.65
N TYR A 152 6.83 18.25 -17.21
CA TYR A 152 5.55 18.65 -16.64
C TYR A 152 4.44 18.24 -17.58
N ALA A 153 3.53 17.39 -17.12
CA ALA A 153 2.36 16.98 -17.87
C ALA A 153 1.05 17.47 -17.22
N VAL A 154 0.13 17.95 -18.06
CA VAL A 154 -1.17 18.52 -17.69
C VAL A 154 -2.26 18.10 -18.68
N THR A 155 -3.53 18.14 -18.28
CA THR A 155 -4.67 17.72 -19.14
C THR A 155 -5.14 18.79 -20.12
N ASN A 156 -4.82 20.05 -19.89
CA ASN A 156 -5.22 21.17 -20.73
C ASN A 156 -4.00 21.99 -21.09
N ARG A 157 -3.86 22.36 -22.36
CA ARG A 157 -2.76 23.22 -22.80
C ARG A 157 -2.74 24.52 -22.00
N PRO A 158 -1.66 24.82 -21.28
CA PRO A 158 -1.54 26.10 -20.58
C PRO A 158 -1.45 27.25 -21.59
N THR A 159 -2.10 28.38 -21.30
CA THR A 159 -1.81 29.64 -21.98
C THR A 159 -0.40 30.07 -21.60
N ASN A 160 0.48 30.26 -22.59
CA ASN A 160 1.94 30.34 -22.45
C ASN A 160 2.41 31.09 -21.18
N GLN A 161 2.77 30.35 -20.12
CA GLN A 161 3.09 30.89 -18.79
C GLN A 161 4.56 31.37 -18.69
N PHE A 162 5.41 30.86 -19.57
CA PHE A 162 6.85 31.17 -19.62
C PHE A 162 7.26 31.55 -21.05
N PRO A 163 8.02 32.64 -21.27
CA PRO A 163 8.50 33.03 -22.58
C PRO A 163 9.33 31.91 -23.23
N GLY A 164 8.94 31.50 -24.44
CA GLY A 164 9.63 30.46 -25.21
C GLY A 164 9.27 29.03 -24.83
N ALA A 165 8.45 28.80 -23.80
CA ALA A 165 7.97 27.45 -23.48
C ALA A 165 7.16 26.86 -24.63
N ARG A 166 7.47 25.61 -24.97
CA ARG A 166 6.77 24.82 -25.98
C ARG A 166 6.08 23.66 -25.30
N TRP A 167 4.81 23.48 -25.63
CA TRP A 167 3.96 22.40 -25.12
C TRP A 167 3.68 21.45 -26.28
N PHE A 168 3.91 20.17 -26.02
CA PHE A 168 3.74 19.07 -26.96
C PHE A 168 2.56 18.21 -26.51
N GLU A 169 2.03 17.45 -27.44
CA GLU A 169 0.91 16.55 -27.18
C GLU A 169 1.43 15.14 -27.03
N HIS A 170 0.95 14.43 -26.02
CA HIS A 170 1.07 12.99 -25.92
C HIS A 170 -0.34 12.40 -26.01
N GLU A 171 -0.57 11.54 -27.01
CA GLU A 171 -1.87 10.91 -27.18
C GLU A 171 -2.28 10.10 -25.95
N SER A 172 -3.57 9.80 -25.84
CA SER A 172 -4.03 8.85 -24.82
C SER A 172 -3.38 7.49 -25.07
N SER A 173 -2.65 6.97 -24.09
CA SER A 173 -1.87 5.74 -24.25
C SER A 173 -2.00 4.80 -23.04
N CYS A 174 -1.92 3.51 -23.35
CA CYS A 174 -1.89 2.40 -22.40
C CYS A 174 -0.44 2.00 -22.19
N HIS A 175 0.04 2.02 -20.96
CA HIS A 175 1.41 1.66 -20.61
C HIS A 175 1.46 0.25 -20.03
N TYR A 176 2.53 -0.48 -20.34
CA TYR A 176 2.71 -1.87 -19.96
C TYR A 176 4.00 -2.07 -19.15
N ARG A 177 4.09 -3.21 -18.46
CA ARG A 177 5.15 -3.51 -17.49
C ARG A 177 6.56 -3.54 -18.11
N ASP A 178 6.64 -3.86 -19.40
CA ASP A 178 7.87 -3.81 -20.19
C ASP A 178 8.21 -2.42 -20.73
N TYR A 179 7.51 -1.38 -20.25
CA TYR A 179 7.63 0.02 -20.67
C TYR A 179 7.21 0.33 -22.09
N ARG A 180 6.53 -0.60 -22.76
CA ARG A 180 5.87 -0.29 -24.02
C ARG A 180 4.57 0.44 -23.75
N ASP A 181 4.15 1.19 -24.75
CA ASP A 181 2.87 1.85 -24.75
C ASP A 181 2.04 1.47 -25.99
N LEU A 182 0.73 1.64 -25.89
CA LEU A 182 -0.20 1.41 -26.98
C LEU A 182 -1.26 2.52 -26.97
N PRO A 183 -1.37 3.32 -28.03
CA PRO A 183 -2.39 4.34 -28.14
C PRO A 183 -3.80 3.75 -27.98
N SER A 184 -4.61 4.40 -27.16
CA SER A 184 -6.03 4.05 -27.00
C SER A 184 -6.83 5.29 -26.66
N PRO A 185 -8.00 5.52 -27.30
CA PRO A 185 -8.83 6.69 -27.00
C PRO A 185 -9.42 6.67 -25.58
N THR A 186 -9.47 5.50 -24.93
CA THR A 186 -10.04 5.34 -23.59
C THR A 186 -9.29 4.27 -22.80
N ALA A 187 -9.32 4.37 -21.47
CA ALA A 187 -8.79 3.33 -20.58
C ALA A 187 -9.40 1.94 -20.88
N ALA A 188 -10.69 1.90 -21.22
CA ALA A 188 -11.41 0.66 -21.52
C ALA A 188 -10.93 -0.02 -22.81
N GLY A 189 -10.30 0.74 -23.71
CA GLY A 189 -9.73 0.22 -24.95
C GLY A 189 -8.37 -0.45 -24.78
N CYS A 190 -7.74 -0.34 -23.60
CA CYS A 190 -6.42 -0.92 -23.35
C CYS A 190 -6.49 -2.46 -23.29
N PRO A 191 -5.76 -3.18 -24.16
CA PRO A 191 -5.48 -4.58 -23.98
C PRO A 191 -4.90 -4.87 -22.59
N LYS A 192 -5.30 -5.98 -21.98
CA LYS A 192 -4.78 -6.40 -20.66
C LYS A 192 -3.32 -6.79 -20.70
N VAL A 193 -2.88 -7.24 -21.86
CA VAL A 193 -1.49 -7.57 -22.17
C VAL A 193 -1.13 -6.90 -23.47
N HIS A 194 0.10 -6.42 -23.57
CA HIS A 194 0.61 -5.80 -24.78
C HIS A 194 0.56 -6.83 -25.91
N PRO A 195 -0.04 -6.50 -27.08
CA PRO A 195 -0.33 -7.47 -28.13
C PRO A 195 0.91 -8.15 -28.72
N GLU A 196 2.08 -7.51 -28.63
CA GLU A 196 3.32 -8.08 -29.18
C GLU A 196 4.17 -8.80 -28.14
N THR A 197 4.18 -8.32 -26.89
CA THR A 197 5.14 -8.77 -25.87
C THR A 197 4.48 -9.58 -24.76
N GLY A 198 3.15 -9.55 -24.66
CA GLY A 198 2.41 -10.17 -23.57
C GLY A 198 2.58 -9.46 -22.23
N ALA A 199 3.28 -8.31 -22.19
CA ALA A 199 3.53 -7.57 -20.97
C ALA A 199 2.22 -7.04 -20.36
N GLU A 200 2.11 -7.08 -19.04
CA GLU A 200 0.89 -6.70 -18.33
C GLU A 200 0.61 -5.20 -18.43
N PHE A 201 -0.66 -4.84 -18.59
CA PHE A 201 -1.10 -3.45 -18.54
C PHE A 201 -0.87 -2.86 -17.14
N VAL A 202 -0.30 -1.66 -17.09
CA VAL A 202 0.05 -0.95 -15.85
C VAL A 202 -0.88 0.23 -15.63
N LEU A 203 -0.94 1.16 -16.58
CA LEU A 203 -1.72 2.39 -16.43
C LEU A 203 -2.17 2.94 -17.78
N PHE A 204 -3.27 3.67 -17.76
CA PHE A 204 -3.73 4.49 -18.87
C PHE A 204 -3.66 5.95 -18.44
N HIS A 205 -3.26 6.82 -19.35
CA HIS A 205 -3.50 8.26 -19.19
C HIS A 205 -4.32 8.80 -20.38
N PRO A 206 -5.17 9.81 -20.14
CA PRO A 206 -5.84 10.53 -21.21
C PRO A 206 -4.82 11.34 -22.02
N HIS A 207 -5.29 12.07 -23.03
CA HIS A 207 -4.46 13.03 -23.76
C HIS A 207 -3.80 14.00 -22.79
N LEU A 208 -2.49 14.19 -22.93
CA LEU A 208 -1.70 15.08 -22.10
C LEU A 208 -1.02 16.12 -22.97
N TRP A 209 -0.88 17.31 -22.38
CA TRP A 209 0.07 18.31 -22.83
C TRP A 209 1.28 18.24 -21.93
N PHE A 210 2.47 18.14 -22.51
CA PHE A 210 3.70 18.09 -21.73
C PHE A 210 4.73 19.12 -22.20
N MET A 211 5.65 19.45 -21.30
CA MET A 211 6.79 20.33 -21.55
C MET A 211 8.02 19.79 -20.84
N HIS A 212 9.11 19.66 -21.59
CA HIS A 212 10.43 19.37 -21.03
C HIS A 212 11.14 20.63 -20.57
N VAL A 213 11.98 20.49 -19.55
CA VAL A 213 13.04 21.44 -19.24
C VAL A 213 14.37 20.70 -19.15
N TRP A 214 15.20 20.83 -20.18
CA TRP A 214 16.55 20.25 -20.27
C TRP A 214 17.54 21.01 -19.37
N ALA A 215 17.42 20.76 -18.07
CA ALA A 215 18.17 21.49 -17.05
C ALA A 215 19.58 20.97 -16.81
N TRP A 216 19.80 19.66 -17.00
CA TRP A 216 21.01 18.98 -16.54
C TRP A 216 21.83 18.32 -17.65
N TYR A 217 21.25 18.15 -18.84
CA TYR A 217 21.94 17.70 -20.05
C TYR A 217 21.84 18.75 -21.16
N PRO A 218 22.93 19.02 -21.91
CA PRO A 218 22.88 19.95 -23.03
C PRO A 218 21.84 19.51 -24.07
N ASN A 219 21.05 20.45 -24.56
CA ASN A 219 20.17 20.23 -25.71
C ASN A 219 20.54 21.23 -26.82
N PRO A 220 20.90 20.77 -28.04
CA PRO A 220 21.34 21.65 -29.12
C PRO A 220 20.19 22.46 -29.76
N VAL A 221 18.94 22.11 -29.48
CA VAL A 221 17.76 22.80 -30.03
C VAL A 221 17.39 23.97 -29.12
N ASP A 222 16.85 23.67 -27.94
CA ASP A 222 16.63 24.61 -26.84
C ASP A 222 16.27 23.85 -25.56
N ILE A 223 16.05 24.58 -24.46
CA ILE A 223 15.76 23.99 -23.15
C ILE A 223 14.34 23.41 -23.04
N TYR A 224 13.44 23.77 -23.95
CA TYR A 224 12.04 23.33 -23.99
C TYR A 224 11.78 22.39 -25.16
N ALA A 225 12.82 21.80 -25.75
CA ALA A 225 12.66 20.95 -26.91
C ALA A 225 11.97 19.64 -26.51
N GLU A 226 11.09 19.16 -27.40
CA GLU A 226 10.39 17.88 -27.24
C GLU A 226 11.40 16.75 -27.02
N GLU A 227 12.43 16.72 -27.85
CA GLU A 227 13.46 15.70 -27.81
C GLU A 227 14.86 16.30 -27.66
N ASN A 228 15.81 15.45 -27.28
CA ASN A 228 17.23 15.76 -27.24
C ASN A 228 18.01 14.85 -28.20
N PRO A 229 18.47 15.37 -29.35
CA PRO A 229 19.24 14.60 -30.32
C PRO A 229 20.49 13.92 -29.76
N TYR A 230 21.09 14.47 -28.69
CA TYR A 230 22.26 13.87 -28.05
C TYR A 230 21.97 12.60 -27.26
N LEU A 231 20.70 12.28 -27.00
CA LEU A 231 20.34 11.01 -26.37
C LEU A 231 20.18 9.85 -27.36
N SER A 232 20.24 10.11 -28.67
CA SER A 232 20.14 9.07 -29.70
C SER A 232 21.11 7.89 -29.55
N PRO A 233 22.38 8.04 -29.08
CA PRO A 233 23.30 6.92 -28.94
C PRO A 233 22.94 5.95 -27.80
N PHE A 234 22.06 6.36 -26.88
CA PHE A 234 21.68 5.55 -25.72
C PHE A 234 20.50 4.61 -26.00
N GLY A 235 19.92 4.64 -27.20
CA GLY A 235 18.86 3.72 -27.63
C GLY A 235 17.43 4.24 -27.47
N GLY A 236 16.48 3.34 -27.73
CA GLY A 236 15.03 3.49 -27.84
C GLY A 236 14.43 2.16 -28.27
N VAL A 237 13.19 1.82 -27.91
CA VAL A 237 12.58 0.51 -28.25
C VAL A 237 12.56 0.29 -29.77
N HIS A 238 13.57 -0.41 -30.29
CA HIS A 238 13.46 -1.25 -31.47
C HIS A 238 13.16 -2.67 -30.98
N VAL A 239 12.14 -3.31 -31.58
CA VAL A 239 11.78 -4.70 -31.33
C VAL A 239 13.00 -5.59 -31.60
N GLU A 240 13.53 -6.24 -30.58
CA GLU A 240 13.98 -7.64 -30.67
C GLU A 240 14.18 -8.26 -29.27
N ALA A 241 13.84 -9.54 -29.21
CA ALA A 241 13.75 -10.36 -28.02
C ALA A 241 15.06 -10.43 -27.22
N HIS A 242 14.97 -10.44 -25.89
CA HIS A 242 15.35 -11.60 -25.07
C HIS A 242 14.97 -11.38 -23.60
N ALA A 243 14.49 -12.47 -23.00
CA ALA A 243 13.95 -12.58 -21.66
C ALA A 243 14.98 -12.25 -20.56
N HIS A 244 14.54 -11.46 -19.59
CA HIS A 244 14.76 -11.74 -18.17
C HIS A 244 13.49 -11.32 -17.42
N ALA A 245 12.98 -12.19 -16.55
CA ALA A 245 11.94 -11.84 -15.59
C ALA A 245 12.34 -10.52 -14.91
N GLN A 246 11.60 -9.46 -15.18
CA GLN A 246 11.95 -8.14 -14.67
C GLN A 246 11.88 -8.18 -13.14
N ALA A 247 12.98 -7.80 -12.49
CA ALA A 247 13.05 -7.67 -11.04
C ALA A 247 11.96 -6.70 -10.56
N ARG A 248 11.31 -7.02 -9.43
CA ARG A 248 10.33 -6.14 -8.79
C ARG A 248 10.95 -4.76 -8.55
N SER A 249 10.17 -3.71 -8.77
CA SER A 249 10.69 -2.34 -8.58
C SER A 249 10.97 -2.08 -7.10
N GLY A 250 11.90 -1.18 -6.79
CA GLY A 250 12.22 -0.82 -5.40
C GLY A 250 11.00 -0.32 -4.60
N THR A 251 9.98 0.23 -5.25
CA THR A 251 8.73 0.66 -4.62
C THR A 251 7.76 -0.48 -4.39
N GLU A 252 7.67 -1.47 -5.29
CA GLU A 252 6.92 -2.70 -5.04
C GLU A 252 7.50 -3.45 -3.83
N ILE A 253 8.84 -3.52 -3.76
CA ILE A 253 9.57 -4.09 -2.61
C ILE A 253 9.26 -3.30 -1.34
N ALA A 254 9.44 -1.98 -1.35
CA ALA A 254 9.21 -1.16 -0.15
C ALA A 254 7.75 -1.19 0.31
N TYR A 255 6.78 -1.17 -0.61
CA TYR A 255 5.37 -1.26 -0.29
C TYR A 255 5.01 -2.61 0.34
N SER A 256 5.52 -3.70 -0.24
CA SER A 256 5.30 -5.03 0.28
C SER A 256 5.97 -5.23 1.64
N GLU A 257 7.24 -4.83 1.79
CA GLU A 257 7.94 -4.88 3.08
C GLU A 257 7.21 -4.07 4.15
N PHE A 258 6.74 -2.86 3.81
CA PHE A 258 5.94 -2.05 4.72
C PHE A 258 4.66 -2.76 5.15
N ASN A 259 3.93 -3.38 4.20
CA ASN A 259 2.67 -4.06 4.47
C ASN A 259 2.87 -5.30 5.35
N HIS A 260 3.90 -6.10 5.08
CA HIS A 260 4.25 -7.27 5.89
C HIS A 260 4.69 -6.84 7.30
N ARG A 261 5.60 -5.88 7.43
CA ARG A 261 6.07 -5.43 8.75
C ARG A 261 4.95 -4.81 9.59
N SER A 262 4.08 -4.01 8.97
CA SER A 262 2.88 -3.46 9.63
C SER A 262 1.94 -4.56 10.12
N SER A 263 1.72 -5.60 9.31
CA SER A 263 0.94 -6.78 9.70
C SER A 263 1.56 -7.51 10.89
N GLY A 264 2.90 -7.58 10.94
CA GLY A 264 3.64 -8.07 12.09
C GLY A 264 3.35 -7.29 13.37
N VAL A 265 3.30 -5.96 13.30
CA VAL A 265 2.93 -5.11 14.47
C VAL A 265 1.50 -5.39 14.92
N PHE A 266 0.53 -5.46 14.00
CA PHE A 266 -0.86 -5.82 14.34
C PHE A 266 -0.93 -7.14 15.10
N LEU A 267 -0.28 -8.19 14.57
CA LEU A 267 -0.28 -9.52 15.20
C LEU A 267 0.45 -9.53 16.54
N LEU A 268 1.51 -8.74 16.72
CA LEU A 268 2.21 -8.62 17.99
C LEU A 268 1.32 -8.01 19.08
N VAL A 269 0.56 -6.96 18.74
CA VAL A 269 -0.40 -6.34 19.67
C VAL A 269 -1.55 -7.30 19.99
N ILE A 270 -2.11 -7.97 18.98
CA ILE A 270 -3.15 -8.99 19.18
C ILE A 270 -2.62 -10.11 20.09
N ALA A 271 -1.39 -10.57 19.88
CA ALA A 271 -0.75 -11.60 20.68
C ALA A 271 -0.57 -11.15 22.14
N ALA A 272 -0.18 -9.90 22.39
CA ALA A 272 -0.04 -9.34 23.74
C ALA A 272 -1.39 -9.33 24.47
N VAL A 273 -2.47 -8.91 23.81
CA VAL A 273 -3.83 -8.94 24.37
C VAL A 273 -4.30 -10.38 24.60
N ALA A 274 -3.97 -11.31 23.69
CA ALA A 274 -4.29 -12.73 23.85
C ALA A 274 -3.53 -13.37 25.03
N PHE A 275 -2.25 -13.05 25.22
CA PHE A 275 -1.48 -13.45 26.40
C PHE A 275 -2.09 -12.89 27.68
N TRP A 276 -2.42 -11.60 27.71
CA TRP A 276 -3.05 -10.97 28.86
C TRP A 276 -4.33 -11.71 29.28
N GLN A 277 -5.21 -12.00 28.32
CA GLN A 277 -6.45 -12.74 28.57
C GLN A 277 -6.19 -14.19 29.03
N ALA A 278 -5.21 -14.86 28.44
CA ALA A 278 -4.83 -16.23 28.78
C ALA A 278 -4.29 -16.33 30.22
N LEU A 279 -3.45 -15.38 30.64
CA LEU A 279 -2.80 -15.38 31.96
C LEU A 279 -3.72 -14.84 33.06
N ARG A 280 -4.41 -13.72 32.81
CA ARG A 280 -5.17 -13.01 33.86
C ARG A 280 -6.63 -13.44 33.96
N ARG A 281 -7.16 -14.08 32.91
CA ARG A 281 -8.58 -14.48 32.79
C ARG A 281 -9.54 -13.38 33.28
N PRO A 282 -9.46 -12.16 32.72
CA PRO A 282 -10.26 -11.04 33.19
C PRO A 282 -11.75 -11.36 33.08
N ARG A 283 -12.53 -10.92 34.07
CA ARG A 283 -14.00 -11.11 34.09
C ARG A 283 -14.76 -10.06 33.26
N SER A 284 -14.10 -8.96 32.89
CA SER A 284 -14.72 -7.89 32.11
C SER A 284 -14.87 -8.27 30.64
N LEU A 285 -15.96 -7.82 30.02
CA LEU A 285 -16.19 -7.98 28.58
C LEU A 285 -15.43 -6.96 27.71
N VAL A 286 -14.70 -6.02 28.33
CA VAL A 286 -13.88 -5.01 27.65
C VAL A 286 -12.79 -5.68 26.80
N TRP A 287 -12.10 -6.68 27.34
CA TRP A 287 -10.96 -7.31 26.67
C TRP A 287 -11.34 -8.14 25.43
N PRO A 288 -12.43 -8.95 25.45
CA PRO A 288 -12.97 -9.53 24.23
C PRO A 288 -13.34 -8.49 23.16
N GLY A 289 -13.92 -7.35 23.56
CA GLY A 289 -14.25 -6.26 22.64
C GLY A 289 -13.01 -5.61 22.00
N VAL A 290 -11.96 -5.38 22.79
CA VAL A 290 -10.68 -4.86 22.28
C VAL A 290 -10.03 -5.87 21.31
N ALA A 291 -10.00 -7.16 21.68
CA ALA A 291 -9.47 -8.19 20.80
C ALA A 291 -10.25 -8.27 19.48
N ALA A 292 -11.58 -8.20 19.54
CA ALA A 292 -12.44 -8.17 18.36
C ALA A 292 -12.14 -6.97 17.45
N ALA A 293 -12.03 -5.77 18.03
CA ALA A 293 -11.71 -4.55 17.28
C ALA A 293 -10.34 -4.65 16.60
N LEU A 294 -9.32 -5.18 17.28
CA LEU A 294 -7.98 -5.36 16.71
C LEU A 294 -7.98 -6.35 15.53
N TRP A 295 -8.68 -7.48 15.64
CA TRP A 295 -8.81 -8.45 14.56
C TRP A 295 -9.57 -7.90 13.35
N ILE A 296 -10.65 -7.16 13.57
CA ILE A 296 -11.39 -6.50 12.50
C ILE A 296 -10.53 -5.42 11.84
N ALA A 297 -9.86 -4.58 12.62
CA ALA A 297 -8.98 -3.54 12.09
C ALA A 297 -7.83 -4.13 11.27
N PHE A 298 -7.23 -5.23 11.73
CA PHE A 298 -6.20 -5.94 10.98
C PHE A 298 -6.74 -6.51 9.67
N GLY A 299 -7.91 -7.15 9.69
CA GLY A 299 -8.53 -7.68 8.48
C GLY A 299 -8.92 -6.61 7.46
N VAL A 300 -9.46 -5.47 7.92
CA VAL A 300 -9.77 -4.32 7.06
C VAL A 300 -8.49 -3.70 6.50
N TYR A 301 -7.44 -3.58 7.32
CA TYR A 301 -6.13 -3.11 6.87
C TYR A 301 -5.62 -3.97 5.72
N LEU A 302 -5.58 -5.29 5.89
CA LEU A 302 -5.14 -6.20 4.84
C LEU A 302 -6.06 -6.12 3.62
N PHE A 303 -7.38 -6.15 3.81
CA PHE A 303 -8.33 -6.07 2.70
C PHE A 303 -8.10 -4.86 1.80
N ILE A 304 -7.69 -3.71 2.37
CA ILE A 304 -7.40 -2.49 1.62
C ILE A 304 -5.97 -2.50 1.06
N ARG A 305 -4.98 -2.97 1.83
CA ARG A 305 -3.55 -2.76 1.53
C ARG A 305 -2.84 -3.92 0.84
N SER A 306 -3.40 -5.13 0.90
CA SER A 306 -2.80 -6.32 0.29
C SER A 306 -2.53 -6.14 -1.21
N ASP A 307 -3.41 -5.42 -1.89
CA ASP A 307 -3.39 -5.22 -3.35
C ASP A 307 -3.57 -3.71 -3.63
N PRO A 308 -2.49 -2.94 -3.76
CA PRO A 308 -2.58 -1.48 -3.98
C PRO A 308 -3.29 -1.11 -5.27
N GLU A 309 -3.29 -2.00 -6.26
CA GLU A 309 -3.96 -1.87 -7.54
C GLU A 309 -5.46 -2.20 -7.48
N ALA A 310 -5.90 -2.94 -6.46
CA ALA A 310 -7.27 -3.43 -6.34
C ALA A 310 -8.21 -2.49 -5.58
N TRP A 311 -9.51 -2.65 -5.85
CA TRP A 311 -10.58 -2.04 -5.08
C TRP A 311 -10.43 -2.35 -3.56
N PRO A 312 -10.69 -1.39 -2.65
CA PRO A 312 -11.36 -0.10 -2.85
C PRO A 312 -10.44 1.10 -3.12
N TRP A 313 -9.13 0.93 -3.00
CA TRP A 313 -8.17 2.04 -3.05
C TRP A 313 -7.53 2.20 -4.43
N GLY A 314 -7.29 1.08 -5.12
CA GLY A 314 -6.60 1.05 -6.39
C GLY A 314 -7.48 1.41 -7.59
N PRO A 315 -6.86 1.57 -8.77
CA PRO A 315 -7.54 1.94 -10.01
C PRO A 315 -8.51 0.88 -10.54
N LEU A 316 -8.42 -0.38 -10.10
CA LEU A 316 -9.34 -1.45 -10.51
C LEU A 316 -10.70 -1.34 -9.80
N GLY A 317 -11.78 -1.57 -10.55
CA GLY A 317 -13.13 -1.73 -9.98
C GLY A 317 -13.31 -3.06 -9.24
N LEU A 318 -14.37 -3.20 -8.44
CA LEU A 318 -14.62 -4.38 -7.60
C LEU A 318 -14.64 -5.69 -8.41
N VAL A 319 -15.34 -5.70 -9.54
CA VAL A 319 -15.48 -6.92 -10.37
C VAL A 319 -14.17 -7.25 -11.06
N GLU A 320 -13.42 -6.22 -11.47
CA GLU A 320 -12.13 -6.33 -12.13
C GLU A 320 -11.06 -6.87 -11.17
N SER A 321 -11.03 -6.35 -9.93
CA SER A 321 -10.17 -6.86 -8.86
C SER A 321 -10.44 -8.32 -8.54
N LEU A 322 -11.71 -8.74 -8.45
CA LEU A 322 -12.06 -10.12 -8.09
C LEU A 322 -11.90 -11.14 -9.23
N ARG A 323 -11.62 -10.68 -10.46
CA ARG A 323 -11.29 -11.56 -11.60
C ARG A 323 -9.83 -11.98 -11.60
N ASP A 324 -8.96 -11.22 -10.96
CA ASP A 324 -7.59 -11.62 -10.70
C ASP A 324 -7.60 -12.69 -9.60
N THR A 325 -7.01 -13.86 -9.88
CA THR A 325 -7.03 -14.99 -8.95
C THR A 325 -6.16 -14.76 -7.71
N GLU A 326 -5.08 -13.98 -7.84
CA GLU A 326 -4.19 -13.60 -6.74
C GLU A 326 -4.89 -12.60 -5.83
N VAL A 327 -5.47 -11.54 -6.39
CA VAL A 327 -6.26 -10.56 -5.64
C VAL A 327 -7.48 -11.21 -5.00
N LEU A 328 -8.19 -12.09 -5.71
CA LEU A 328 -9.31 -12.85 -5.15
C LEU A 328 -8.84 -13.69 -3.95
N GLN A 329 -7.69 -14.36 -4.06
CA GLN A 329 -7.10 -15.11 -2.95
C GLN A 329 -6.80 -14.19 -1.77
N HIS A 330 -6.18 -13.02 -1.99
CA HIS A 330 -5.94 -12.04 -0.94
C HIS A 330 -7.25 -11.56 -0.30
N LYS A 331 -8.23 -11.10 -1.08
CA LYS A 331 -9.52 -10.64 -0.54
C LYS A 331 -10.23 -11.73 0.27
N VAL A 332 -10.22 -12.99 -0.20
CA VAL A 332 -10.82 -14.10 0.54
C VAL A 332 -10.06 -14.41 1.83
N LEU A 333 -8.73 -14.44 1.80
CA LEU A 333 -7.92 -14.74 3.00
C LEU A 333 -7.99 -13.62 4.04
N THR A 334 -8.09 -12.36 3.63
CA THR A 334 -8.24 -11.21 4.54
C THR A 334 -9.58 -11.15 5.25
N VAL A 335 -10.61 -11.87 4.76
CA VAL A 335 -11.87 -12.04 5.49
C VAL A 335 -11.70 -12.90 6.74
N ILE A 336 -10.69 -13.78 6.81
CA ILE A 336 -10.44 -14.65 7.97
C ILE A 336 -10.28 -13.85 9.28
N PRO A 337 -9.35 -12.88 9.41
CA PRO A 337 -9.22 -12.07 10.62
C PRO A 337 -10.50 -11.29 10.95
N ILE A 338 -11.26 -10.83 9.94
CA ILE A 338 -12.55 -10.15 10.16
C ILE A 338 -13.55 -11.12 10.81
N VAL A 339 -13.65 -12.35 10.31
CA VAL A 339 -14.55 -13.38 10.88
C VAL A 339 -14.14 -13.76 12.29
N ILE A 340 -12.83 -13.87 12.58
CA ILE A 340 -12.33 -14.10 13.95
C ILE A 340 -12.78 -12.97 14.87
N GLY A 341 -12.56 -11.71 14.46
CA GLY A 341 -12.94 -10.55 15.24
C GLY A 341 -14.45 -10.44 15.47
N LEU A 342 -15.26 -10.68 14.44
CA LEU A 342 -16.72 -10.71 14.57
C LEU A 342 -17.20 -11.82 15.50
N ALA A 343 -16.65 -13.03 15.40
CA ALA A 343 -17.03 -14.14 16.25
C ALA A 343 -16.72 -13.85 17.73
N GLU A 344 -15.50 -13.38 18.03
CA GLU A 344 -15.09 -12.99 19.39
C GLU A 344 -15.89 -11.79 19.90
N GLY A 345 -16.16 -10.80 19.05
CA GLY A 345 -16.93 -9.61 19.40
C GLY A 345 -18.37 -9.92 19.73
N LEU A 346 -19.08 -10.69 18.90
CA LEU A 346 -20.47 -11.07 19.16
C LEU A 346 -20.63 -11.85 20.47
N TYR A 347 -19.66 -12.69 20.84
CA TYR A 347 -19.63 -13.30 22.18
C TYR A 347 -19.31 -12.28 23.28
N GLY A 348 -18.30 -11.43 23.06
CA GLY A 348 -17.86 -10.38 23.98
C GLY A 348 -18.95 -9.35 24.28
N TYR A 349 -19.84 -9.06 23.35
CA TYR A 349 -20.98 -8.15 23.56
C TYR A 349 -22.25 -8.86 24.07
N GLY A 350 -22.19 -10.18 24.32
CA GLY A 350 -23.31 -10.97 24.83
C GLY A 350 -24.43 -11.22 23.82
N LEU A 351 -24.18 -10.98 22.52
CA LEU A 351 -25.10 -11.29 21.43
C LEU A 351 -25.10 -12.79 21.11
N LEU A 352 -23.99 -13.49 21.34
CA LEU A 352 -23.90 -14.95 21.28
C LEU A 352 -23.84 -15.57 22.68
N THR A 353 -24.66 -16.60 22.91
CA THR A 353 -24.69 -17.35 24.17
C THR A 353 -23.52 -18.34 24.31
N ARG A 354 -22.84 -18.67 23.21
CA ARG A 354 -21.70 -19.59 23.17
C ARG A 354 -20.46 -18.88 22.64
N ARG A 355 -19.31 -19.17 23.25
CA ARG A 355 -18.01 -18.73 22.74
C ARG A 355 -17.79 -19.26 21.33
N PRO A 356 -17.03 -18.54 20.49
CA PRO A 356 -16.52 -19.09 19.25
C PRO A 356 -15.87 -20.44 19.53
N SER A 357 -16.29 -21.44 18.76
CA SER A 357 -15.73 -22.77 18.93
C SER A 357 -14.25 -22.74 18.59
N LEU A 358 -13.40 -23.32 19.45
CA LEU A 358 -12.00 -23.58 19.09
C LEU A 358 -11.87 -24.39 17.79
N ARG A 359 -12.91 -25.11 17.35
CA ARG A 359 -12.95 -25.71 16.00
C ARG A 359 -12.98 -24.65 14.91
N LEU A 360 -13.81 -23.63 15.06
CA LEU A 360 -13.94 -22.55 14.08
C LEU A 360 -12.61 -21.81 13.95
N LEU A 361 -12.02 -21.38 15.08
CA LEU A 361 -10.72 -20.72 15.07
C LEU A 361 -9.62 -21.60 14.48
N SER A 362 -9.62 -22.90 14.82
CA SER A 362 -8.69 -23.88 14.25
C SER A 362 -8.85 -24.01 12.73
N LEU A 363 -10.09 -24.13 12.22
CA LEU A 363 -10.35 -24.23 10.79
C LEU A 363 -9.94 -22.96 10.03
N LEU A 364 -10.24 -21.79 10.59
CA LEU A 364 -9.84 -20.51 10.02
C LEU A 364 -8.32 -20.34 9.98
N ALA A 365 -7.61 -20.71 11.05
CA ALA A 365 -6.15 -20.67 11.09
C ALA A 365 -5.52 -21.70 10.13
N LEU A 366 -6.09 -22.91 10.02
CA LEU A 366 -5.65 -23.90 9.05
C LEU A 366 -5.88 -23.43 7.62
N ALA A 367 -7.05 -22.85 7.32
CA ALA A 367 -7.36 -22.32 5.99
C ALA A 367 -6.40 -21.18 5.61
N GLY A 368 -6.14 -20.24 6.53
CA GLY A 368 -5.15 -19.19 6.33
C GLY A 368 -3.74 -19.74 6.13
N GLY A 369 -3.34 -20.74 6.93
CA GLY A 369 -2.03 -21.40 6.83
C GLY A 369 -1.84 -22.15 5.52
N VAL A 370 -2.84 -22.92 5.06
CA VAL A 370 -2.84 -23.56 3.73
C VAL A 370 -2.79 -22.51 2.63
N GLY A 371 -3.60 -21.46 2.76
CA GLY A 371 -3.66 -20.37 1.79
C GLY A 371 -2.30 -19.71 1.57
N LEU A 372 -1.60 -19.36 2.65
CA LEU A 372 -0.25 -18.79 2.61
C LEU A 372 0.80 -19.79 2.11
N PHE A 373 0.69 -21.07 2.50
CA PHE A 373 1.65 -22.10 2.07
C PHE A 373 1.59 -22.38 0.56
N LEU A 374 0.41 -22.26 -0.03
CA LEU A 374 0.17 -22.49 -1.46
C LEU A 374 0.12 -21.18 -2.27
N HIS A 375 0.45 -20.05 -1.65
CA HIS A 375 0.44 -18.76 -2.33
C HIS A 375 1.73 -18.54 -3.11
N PHE A 376 1.58 -18.16 -4.37
CA PHE A 376 2.67 -17.80 -5.29
C PHE A 376 2.30 -16.49 -5.96
N HIS A 377 3.25 -15.57 -6.04
CA HIS A 377 3.10 -14.36 -6.85
C HIS A 377 3.29 -14.72 -8.34
N GLN A 378 2.50 -14.11 -9.22
CA GLN A 378 2.58 -14.28 -10.70
C GLN A 378 2.10 -15.65 -11.23
N GLY A 379 1.31 -16.40 -10.47
CA GLY A 379 0.60 -17.60 -10.97
C GLY A 379 1.50 -18.78 -11.40
N THR A 380 2.80 -18.74 -11.09
CA THR A 380 3.79 -19.78 -11.42
C THR A 380 4.70 -20.06 -10.21
N LEU A 381 5.16 -21.30 -10.06
CA LEU A 381 6.02 -21.71 -8.94
C LEU A 381 7.41 -21.09 -9.07
N HIS A 382 7.70 -20.08 -8.26
CA HIS A 382 9.02 -19.49 -8.11
C HIS A 382 9.61 -19.87 -6.75
N LEU A 383 10.80 -20.50 -6.74
CA LEU A 383 11.52 -20.87 -5.52
C LEU A 383 12.46 -19.74 -5.08
N ASP A 384 11.89 -18.59 -4.76
CA ASP A 384 12.62 -17.39 -4.34
C ASP A 384 12.51 -17.15 -2.82
N TRP A 385 13.18 -16.09 -2.35
CA TRP A 385 13.18 -15.72 -0.93
C TRP A 385 11.80 -15.27 -0.43
N ILE A 386 10.99 -14.71 -1.32
CA ILE A 386 9.61 -14.31 -1.04
C ILE A 386 8.77 -15.55 -0.74
N TYR A 387 8.86 -16.59 -1.58
CA TYR A 387 8.18 -17.86 -1.41
C TYR A 387 8.63 -18.57 -0.13
N ALA A 388 9.93 -18.59 0.18
CA ALA A 388 10.43 -19.22 1.41
C ALA A 388 9.80 -18.59 2.67
N GLN A 389 9.65 -17.27 2.70
CA GLN A 389 9.01 -16.57 3.80
C GLN A 389 7.50 -16.86 3.88
N HIS A 390 6.79 -16.93 2.75
CA HIS A 390 5.38 -17.33 2.71
C HIS A 390 5.17 -18.77 3.19
N VAL A 391 6.07 -19.69 2.86
CA VAL A 391 6.08 -21.06 3.41
C VAL A 391 6.26 -21.03 4.92
N MET A 392 7.17 -20.22 5.47
CA MET A 392 7.33 -20.07 6.92
C MET A 392 6.05 -19.52 7.59
N MET A 393 5.40 -18.53 6.99
CA MET A 393 4.12 -18.00 7.46
C MET A 393 3.03 -19.09 7.40
N GLY A 394 2.92 -19.80 6.28
CA GLY A 394 1.96 -20.89 6.08
C GLY A 394 2.13 -22.01 7.10
N LEU A 395 3.36 -22.49 7.31
CA LEU A 395 3.69 -23.49 8.33
C LEU A 395 3.35 -23.00 9.75
N THR A 396 3.59 -21.73 10.04
CA THR A 396 3.22 -21.12 11.33
C THR A 396 1.70 -21.10 11.52
N GLY A 397 0.94 -20.73 10.48
CA GLY A 397 -0.53 -20.76 10.48
C GLY A 397 -1.10 -22.17 10.65
N LEU A 398 -0.53 -23.16 9.95
CA LEU A 398 -0.89 -24.57 10.11
C LEU A 398 -0.62 -25.07 11.53
N ALA A 399 0.55 -24.76 12.09
CA ALA A 399 0.92 -25.12 13.45
C ALA A 399 -0.02 -24.48 14.49
N ALA A 400 -0.40 -23.21 14.29
CA ALA A 400 -1.39 -22.51 15.11
C ALA A 400 -2.76 -23.22 15.07
N GLY A 401 -3.23 -23.58 13.87
CA GLY A 401 -4.48 -24.30 13.67
C GLY A 401 -4.51 -25.68 14.33
N VAL A 402 -3.43 -26.45 14.22
CA VAL A 402 -3.27 -27.74 14.91
C VAL A 402 -3.18 -27.56 16.42
N GLY A 403 -2.46 -26.53 16.89
CA GLY A 403 -2.35 -26.17 18.30
C GLY A 403 -3.72 -25.88 18.92
N LEU A 404 -4.54 -25.06 18.25
CA LEU A 404 -5.93 -24.78 18.64
C LEU A 404 -6.79 -26.04 18.68
N LEU A 405 -6.63 -26.94 17.69
CA LEU A 405 -7.37 -28.20 17.65
C LEU A 405 -7.02 -29.11 18.83
N ARG A 406 -5.73 -29.20 19.18
CA ARG A 406 -5.25 -29.97 20.33
C ARG A 406 -5.71 -29.36 21.66
N SER A 407 -5.75 -28.03 21.77
CA SER A 407 -6.24 -27.33 22.96
C SER A 407 -7.69 -27.67 23.31
N ARG A 408 -8.48 -28.19 22.36
CA ARG A 408 -9.85 -28.69 22.63
C ARG A 408 -9.91 -29.92 23.52
N ARG A 409 -8.84 -30.71 23.55
CA ARG A 409 -8.70 -31.93 24.36
C ARG A 409 -7.71 -31.72 25.51
N ALA A 410 -7.44 -30.46 25.87
CA ALA A 410 -6.50 -30.14 26.92
C ALA A 410 -7.08 -30.51 28.29
N GLU A 411 -6.32 -31.32 29.03
CA GLU A 411 -6.63 -31.66 30.43
C GLU A 411 -6.62 -30.41 31.33
N PRO A 412 -7.35 -30.43 32.45
CA PRO A 412 -7.28 -29.37 33.46
C PRO A 412 -5.83 -29.11 33.92
N GLY A 413 -5.39 -27.86 33.91
CA GLY A 413 -4.01 -27.46 34.24
C GLY A 413 -3.05 -27.38 33.06
N SER A 414 -3.47 -27.83 31.87
CA SER A 414 -2.65 -27.75 30.66
C SER A 414 -2.36 -26.30 30.23
N LYS A 415 -1.10 -26.06 29.83
CA LYS A 415 -0.64 -24.78 29.25
C LYS A 415 -0.89 -24.64 27.75
N LEU A 416 -1.58 -25.60 27.12
CA LEU A 416 -1.88 -25.59 25.67
C LEU A 416 -2.65 -24.34 25.22
N HIS A 417 -3.38 -23.68 26.12
CA HIS A 417 -4.04 -22.40 25.87
C HIS A 417 -3.07 -21.25 25.53
N LEU A 418 -1.77 -21.38 25.86
CA LEU A 418 -0.73 -20.41 25.49
C LEU A 418 -0.20 -20.62 24.06
N LEU A 419 -0.47 -21.76 23.43
CA LEU A 419 0.02 -22.02 22.06
C LEU A 419 -0.49 -20.98 21.06
N TRP A 420 -1.75 -20.57 21.19
CA TRP A 420 -2.34 -19.58 20.29
C TRP A 420 -1.57 -18.26 20.28
N PRO A 421 -1.46 -17.53 21.42
CA PRO A 421 -0.70 -16.29 21.42
C PRO A 421 0.79 -16.49 21.12
N THR A 422 1.39 -17.65 21.45
CA THR A 422 2.76 -17.96 21.05
C THR A 422 2.93 -18.04 19.53
N PHE A 423 2.05 -18.75 18.81
CA PHE A 423 2.14 -18.81 17.34
C PHE A 423 1.85 -17.47 16.67
N LEU A 424 1.00 -16.63 17.27
CA LEU A 424 0.81 -15.26 16.80
C LEU A 424 2.10 -14.43 16.93
N VAL A 425 2.87 -14.61 18.02
CA VAL A 425 4.20 -13.97 18.15
C VAL A 425 5.16 -14.50 17.08
N VAL A 426 5.20 -15.82 16.85
CA VAL A 426 6.07 -16.38 15.80
C VAL A 426 5.72 -15.81 14.43
N MET A 427 4.43 -15.76 14.08
CA MET A 427 3.97 -15.14 12.82
C MET A 427 4.36 -13.65 12.77
N ALA A 428 4.15 -12.91 13.86
CA ALA A 428 4.51 -11.50 13.95
C ALA A 428 6.01 -11.28 13.72
N LEU A 429 6.88 -12.14 14.26
CA LEU A 429 8.32 -12.05 14.06
C LEU A 429 8.70 -12.32 12.60
N VAL A 430 8.12 -13.35 11.97
CA VAL A 430 8.35 -13.63 10.54
C VAL A 430 7.99 -12.41 9.68
N LEU A 431 6.87 -11.75 9.98
CA LEU A 431 6.40 -10.56 9.27
C LEU A 431 7.23 -9.29 9.55
N LEU A 432 7.67 -9.08 10.80
CA LEU A 432 8.50 -7.93 11.18
C LEU A 432 9.89 -7.96 10.55
N PHE A 433 10.43 -9.16 10.32
CA PHE A 433 11.71 -9.36 9.65
C PHE A 433 11.56 -9.71 8.17
N TYR A 434 10.37 -9.52 7.60
CA TYR A 434 10.14 -9.76 6.18
C TYR A 434 11.00 -8.81 5.32
N THR A 435 11.65 -9.39 4.31
CA THR A 435 12.44 -8.65 3.31
C THR A 435 12.23 -9.20 1.91
N GLU A 436 12.35 -8.34 0.90
CA GLU A 436 12.46 -8.78 -0.50
C GLU A 436 13.84 -8.41 -1.02
N HIS A 437 14.65 -9.42 -1.35
CA HIS A 437 16.01 -9.28 -1.87
C HIS A 437 16.21 -10.18 -3.07
#